data_AF-A0A3C1KMH8-F1
#
_entry.id   AF-A0A3C1KMH8-F1
#
_cell.length_a   1.000
_cell.length_b   1.000
_cell.length_c   1.000
_cell.angle_alpha   90.00
_cell.angle_beta   90.00
_cell.angle_gamma   90.00
#
_symmetry.space_group_name_H-M   'P 1'
#
loop_
_entity.id
_entity.type
_entity.pdbx_description
1 polymer ?
#
loop_
_entity_poly.entity_id
_entity_poly.type
_entity_poly.pdbx_seq_one_letter_code
_entity_poly.pdbx_strand_id
1 'polypeptide(L)'
;MLDIFNKWYKRYLFEEESVLLLVLLLLAVVLLATIGDILAPVVASIVLAYLMQGLAGRLERRGLPGWVGVSVAYTLFVGIFFGVTLGLLPLVWRQLVALAAEMPRMLEQGRELLVLLPGRYPDVVSQQQINQMVALAQAELGGLGQQVVTRSLATIPSILTLLVYMILIPILVFFFLKDRRQILAWLATFLPTERP
;
A
#
# COMPACT_ATOMS: atom_id res chain seq x y z
N MET A 1 13.94 8.93 39.29
CA MET A 1 13.35 8.66 37.95
C MET A 1 11.86 9.01 37.90
N LEU A 2 11.06 8.65 38.91
CA LEU A 2 9.65 9.02 39.00
C LEU A 2 9.41 10.55 39.04
N ASP A 3 10.29 11.32 39.68
CA ASP A 3 10.15 12.80 39.74
C ASP A 3 10.36 13.50 38.39
N ILE A 4 11.16 12.90 37.50
CA ILE A 4 11.37 13.41 36.13
C ILE A 4 10.11 13.15 35.30
N PHE A 5 9.54 11.94 35.44
CA PHE A 5 8.27 11.58 34.81
C PHE A 5 7.11 12.46 35.30
N ASN A 6 7.06 12.76 36.60
CA ASN A 6 6.03 13.59 37.21
C ASN A 6 6.17 15.08 36.85
N LYS A 7 7.41 15.61 36.71
CA LYS A 7 7.66 16.95 36.18
C LYS A 7 7.30 17.07 34.69
N TRP A 8 7.56 16.04 33.90
CA TRP A 8 7.22 16.00 32.48
C TRP A 8 5.70 15.90 32.27
N TYR A 9 5.03 15.04 33.04
CA TYR A 9 3.58 14.89 33.10
C TYR A 9 2.88 16.21 33.45
N LYS A 10 3.30 16.89 34.52
CA LYS A 10 2.72 18.19 34.93
C LYS A 10 3.02 19.35 33.99
N ARG A 11 3.99 19.24 33.07
CA ARG A 11 4.36 20.32 32.15
C ARG A 11 3.71 20.20 30.78
N TYR A 12 3.43 18.97 30.33
CA TYR A 12 2.82 18.70 29.02
C TYR A 12 1.37 18.20 29.09
N LEU A 13 0.93 17.59 30.20
CA LEU A 13 -0.43 17.03 30.34
C LEU A 13 -1.34 17.86 31.25
N PHE A 14 -0.97 19.12 31.54
CA PHE A 14 -1.77 20.02 32.39
C PHE A 14 -2.57 21.06 31.59
N GLU A 15 -2.28 21.23 30.30
CA GLU A 15 -3.19 21.93 29.40
C GLU A 15 -4.31 20.96 29.00
N GLU A 16 -5.57 21.33 29.26
CA GLU A 16 -6.75 20.53 28.90
C GLU A 16 -6.71 20.06 27.44
N GLU A 17 -6.18 20.91 26.57
CA GLU A 17 -5.99 20.65 25.14
C GLU A 17 -5.07 19.46 24.86
N SER A 18 -3.96 19.33 25.61
CA SER A 18 -2.97 18.28 25.41
C SER A 18 -3.49 16.91 25.85
N VAL A 19 -4.29 16.87 26.94
CA VAL A 19 -4.95 15.64 27.39
C VAL A 19 -6.02 15.21 26.40
N LEU A 20 -6.81 16.14 25.87
CA LEU A 20 -7.77 15.89 24.80
C LEU A 20 -7.09 15.32 23.55
N LEU A 21 -5.98 15.91 23.12
CA LEU A 21 -5.22 15.45 21.95
C LEU A 21 -4.68 14.03 22.16
N LEU A 22 -4.17 13.73 23.36
CA LEU A 22 -3.69 12.39 23.71
C LEU A 22 -4.83 11.36 23.72
N VAL A 23 -5.98 11.69 24.29
CA VAL A 23 -7.18 10.82 24.28
C VAL A 23 -7.67 10.59 22.84
N LEU A 24 -7.72 11.64 22.02
CA LEU A 24 -8.15 11.55 20.62
C LEU A 24 -7.18 10.71 19.78
N LEU A 25 -5.88 10.85 20.00
CA LEU A 25 -4.86 10.03 19.33
C LEU A 25 -4.98 8.56 19.74
N LEU A 26 -5.17 8.28 21.02
CA LEU A 26 -5.32 6.92 21.53
C LEU A 26 -6.60 6.27 20.97
N LEU A 27 -7.71 7.01 20.94
CA LEU A 27 -8.96 6.60 20.31
C LEU A 27 -8.76 6.29 18.82
N ALA A 28 -8.08 7.17 18.08
CA ALA A 28 -7.79 6.98 16.67
C ALA A 28 -6.94 5.72 16.43
N VAL A 29 -5.91 5.48 17.25
CA VAL A 29 -5.09 4.26 17.16
C VAL A 29 -5.93 3.01 17.44
N VAL A 30 -6.79 3.02 18.47
CA VAL A 30 -7.67 1.88 18.77
C VAL A 30 -8.66 1.63 17.64
N LEU A 31 -9.27 2.67 17.08
CA LEU A 31 -10.16 2.57 15.92
C LEU A 31 -9.45 2.00 14.70
N LEU A 32 -8.22 2.46 14.41
CA LEU A 32 -7.43 1.95 13.31
C LEU A 32 -6.99 0.50 13.55
N ALA A 33 -6.68 0.11 14.79
CA ALA A 33 -6.29 -1.26 15.11
C ALA A 33 -7.47 -2.25 15.07
N THR A 34 -8.70 -1.79 15.31
CA THR A 34 -9.89 -2.65 15.39
C THR A 34 -10.71 -2.69 14.10
N ILE A 35 -10.81 -1.55 13.39
CA ILE A 35 -11.68 -1.37 12.21
C ILE A 35 -10.86 -0.89 10.99
N GLY A 36 -9.52 -0.91 11.07
CA GLY A 36 -8.62 -0.43 10.03
C GLY A 36 -8.88 -1.05 8.65
N ASP A 37 -9.13 -2.36 8.59
CA ASP A 37 -9.42 -3.07 7.33
C ASP A 37 -10.72 -2.60 6.67
N ILE A 38 -11.72 -2.20 7.45
CA ILE A 38 -12.99 -1.67 6.94
C ILE A 38 -12.83 -0.20 6.52
N LEU A 39 -11.97 0.55 7.22
CA LEU A 39 -11.66 1.95 6.91
C LEU A 39 -10.66 2.11 5.75
N ALA A 40 -9.89 1.07 5.42
CA ALA A 40 -8.89 1.10 4.37
C ALA A 40 -9.38 1.72 3.03
N PRO A 41 -10.54 1.34 2.45
CA PRO A 41 -11.01 1.96 1.21
C PRO A 41 -11.43 3.43 1.40
N VAL A 42 -11.87 3.83 2.60
CA VAL A 42 -12.18 5.22 2.93
C VAL A 42 -10.90 6.06 2.97
N VAL A 43 -9.87 5.58 3.67
CA VAL A 43 -8.58 6.28 3.74
C VAL A 43 -7.93 6.37 2.35
N ALA A 44 -7.92 5.26 1.60
CA ALA A 44 -7.38 5.24 0.24
C ALA A 44 -8.12 6.23 -0.67
N SER A 45 -9.45 6.29 -0.60
CA SER A 45 -10.24 7.21 -1.42
C SER A 45 -10.03 8.68 -1.03
N ILE A 46 -9.82 9.01 0.25
CA ILE A 46 -9.45 10.37 0.66
C ILE A 46 -8.12 10.79 0.01
N VAL A 47 -7.10 9.93 0.10
CA VAL A 47 -5.77 10.20 -0.47
C VAL A 47 -5.86 10.37 -1.99
N LEU A 48 -6.55 9.44 -2.67
CA LEU A 48 -6.73 9.50 -4.13
C LEU A 48 -7.54 10.71 -4.56
N ALA A 49 -8.62 11.05 -3.84
CA ALA A 49 -9.41 12.24 -4.12
C ALA A 49 -8.59 13.52 -3.94
N TYR A 50 -7.75 13.60 -2.92
CA TYR A 50 -6.83 14.73 -2.73
C TYR A 50 -5.86 14.88 -3.90
N LEU A 51 -5.29 13.77 -4.39
CA LEU A 51 -4.43 13.79 -5.59
C LEU A 51 -5.21 14.28 -6.83
N MET A 52 -6.43 13.79 -7.03
CA MET A 52 -7.29 14.20 -8.16
C MET A 52 -7.80 15.64 -8.03
N GLN A 53 -7.97 16.15 -6.80
CA GLN A 53 -8.31 17.54 -6.55
C GLN A 53 -7.20 18.47 -7.05
N GLY A 54 -5.93 18.11 -6.88
CA GLY A 54 -4.81 18.84 -7.45
C GLY A 54 -4.90 18.96 -8.97
N LEU A 55 -5.31 17.88 -9.65
CA LEU A 55 -5.54 17.88 -11.08
C LEU A 55 -6.76 18.73 -11.49
N ALA A 56 -7.89 18.57 -10.81
CA ALA A 56 -9.10 19.35 -11.05
C ALA A 56 -8.85 20.86 -10.86
N GLY A 57 -8.11 21.24 -9.81
CA GLY A 57 -7.72 22.63 -9.55
C GLY A 57 -6.82 23.23 -10.62
N ARG A 58 -5.91 22.44 -11.23
CA ARG A 58 -5.12 22.88 -12.39
C ARG A 58 -5.99 23.14 -13.61
N LEU A 59 -7.05 22.36 -13.81
CA LEU A 59 -8.02 22.56 -14.89
C LEU A 59 -8.90 23.80 -14.64
N GLU A 60 -9.35 24.02 -13.40
CA GLU A 60 -10.08 25.24 -12.99
C GLU A 60 -9.25 26.49 -13.26
N ARG A 61 -7.94 26.49 -12.93
CA ARG A 61 -7.02 27.60 -13.20
C ARG A 61 -6.84 27.91 -14.69
N ARG A 62 -7.14 26.97 -15.59
CA ARG A 62 -7.12 27.17 -17.05
C ARG A 62 -8.42 27.75 -17.60
N GLY A 63 -9.36 28.14 -16.73
CA GLY A 63 -10.62 28.79 -17.11
C GLY A 63 -11.81 27.85 -17.26
N LEU A 64 -11.67 26.56 -16.91
CA LEU A 64 -12.79 25.62 -16.92
C LEU A 64 -13.69 25.81 -15.69
N PRO A 65 -15.03 25.71 -15.83
CA PRO A 65 -15.92 25.73 -14.69
C PRO A 65 -15.67 24.51 -13.80
N GLY A 66 -15.75 24.68 -12.47
CA GLY A 66 -15.31 23.66 -11.51
C GLY A 66 -15.96 22.29 -11.67
N TRP A 67 -17.24 22.23 -12.07
CA TRP A 67 -17.92 20.97 -12.37
C TRP A 67 -17.28 20.19 -13.52
N VAL A 68 -16.78 20.89 -14.55
CA VAL A 68 -16.10 20.28 -15.70
C VAL A 68 -14.70 19.82 -15.30
N GLY A 69 -13.98 20.62 -14.50
CA GLY A 69 -12.67 20.22 -13.96
C GLY A 69 -12.75 18.94 -13.13
N VAL A 70 -13.77 18.83 -12.27
CA VAL A 70 -14.05 17.63 -11.47
C VAL A 70 -14.41 16.44 -12.35
N SER A 71 -15.29 16.62 -13.35
CA SER A 71 -15.71 15.54 -14.25
C SER A 71 -14.55 14.97 -15.06
N VAL A 72 -13.68 15.83 -15.61
CA VAL A 72 -12.49 15.40 -16.37
C VAL A 72 -11.50 14.66 -15.47
N ALA A 73 -11.22 15.20 -14.28
CA ALA A 73 -10.32 14.55 -13.32
C ALA A 73 -10.86 13.19 -12.88
N TYR A 74 -12.18 13.07 -12.65
CA TYR A 74 -12.81 11.81 -12.29
C TYR A 74 -12.77 10.78 -13.42
N THR A 75 -13.07 11.18 -14.67
CA THR A 75 -12.97 10.27 -15.82
C THR A 75 -11.54 9.75 -16.00
N LEU A 76 -10.55 10.62 -15.86
CA LEU A 76 -9.15 10.20 -15.91
C LEU A 76 -8.80 9.24 -14.76
N PHE A 77 -9.26 9.55 -13.54
CA PHE A 77 -9.09 8.70 -12.38
C PHE A 77 -9.66 7.29 -12.62
N VAL A 78 -10.91 7.19 -13.07
CA VAL A 78 -11.56 5.90 -13.36
C VAL A 78 -10.76 5.14 -14.41
N GLY A 79 -10.35 5.79 -15.49
CA GLY A 79 -9.53 5.17 -16.54
C GLY A 79 -8.21 4.61 -16.01
N ILE A 80 -7.46 5.39 -15.22
CA ILE A 80 -6.20 4.96 -14.61
C ILE A 80 -6.45 3.86 -13.56
N PHE A 81 -7.45 4.02 -12.70
CA PHE A 81 -7.75 3.10 -11.61
C PHE A 81 -8.09 1.70 -12.15
N PHE A 82 -9.01 1.61 -13.12
CA PHE A 82 -9.36 0.34 -13.74
C PHE A 82 -8.24 -0.17 -14.64
N GLY A 83 -7.54 0.70 -15.39
CA GLY A 83 -6.40 0.29 -16.21
C GLY A 83 -5.27 -0.33 -15.39
N VAL A 84 -4.96 0.25 -14.22
CA VAL A 84 -3.97 -0.29 -13.29
C VAL A 84 -4.48 -1.57 -12.64
N THR A 85 -5.70 -1.56 -12.08
CA THR A 85 -6.21 -2.69 -11.29
C THR A 85 -6.53 -3.92 -12.13
N LEU A 86 -7.11 -3.75 -13.33
CA LEU A 86 -7.49 -4.85 -14.22
C LEU A 86 -6.45 -5.19 -15.28
N GLY A 87 -5.52 -4.28 -15.57
CA GLY A 87 -4.48 -4.48 -16.59
C GLY A 87 -3.10 -4.68 -16.00
N LEU A 88 -2.57 -3.63 -15.37
CA LEU A 88 -1.19 -3.61 -14.89
C LEU A 88 -0.95 -4.57 -13.72
N LEU A 89 -1.84 -4.58 -12.73
CA LEU A 89 -1.72 -5.42 -11.54
C LEU A 89 -1.70 -6.92 -11.86
N PRO A 90 -2.64 -7.50 -12.65
CA PRO A 90 -2.57 -8.91 -13.02
C PRO A 90 -1.38 -9.24 -13.92
N LEU A 91 -0.94 -8.30 -14.77
CA LEU A 91 0.26 -8.48 -15.57
C LEU A 91 1.50 -8.60 -14.69
N VAL A 92 1.69 -7.68 -13.74
CA VAL A 92 2.80 -7.70 -12.77
C VAL A 92 2.74 -8.96 -11.92
N TRP A 93 1.55 -9.34 -11.43
CA TRP A 93 1.39 -10.57 -10.66
C TRP A 93 1.83 -11.81 -11.43
N ARG A 94 1.36 -11.96 -12.67
CA ARG A 94 1.77 -13.08 -13.54
C ARG A 94 3.27 -13.07 -13.81
N GLN A 95 3.88 -11.89 -14.00
CA GLN A 95 5.32 -11.75 -14.19
C GLN A 95 6.11 -12.17 -12.94
N LEU A 96 5.65 -11.78 -11.73
CA LEU A 96 6.29 -12.18 -10.48
C LEU A 96 6.20 -13.69 -10.25
N VAL A 97 5.05 -14.31 -10.52
CA VAL A 97 4.88 -15.76 -10.42
C VAL A 97 5.77 -16.48 -11.44
N ALA A 98 5.86 -15.98 -12.68
CA ALA A 98 6.74 -16.54 -13.70
C ALA A 98 8.22 -16.44 -13.29
N LEU A 99 8.65 -15.31 -12.74
CA LEU A 99 10.01 -15.12 -12.24
C LEU A 99 10.32 -16.08 -11.08
N ALA A 100 9.38 -16.25 -10.14
CA ALA A 100 9.53 -17.20 -9.05
C ALA A 100 9.60 -18.65 -9.55
N ALA A 101 8.86 -18.99 -10.61
CA ALA A 101 8.89 -20.31 -11.24
C ALA A 101 10.17 -20.57 -12.04
N GLU A 102 10.76 -19.54 -12.67
CA GLU A 102 11.99 -19.68 -13.49
C GLU A 102 13.28 -19.61 -12.65
N MET A 103 13.24 -19.01 -11.46
CA MET A 103 14.36 -18.88 -10.52
C MET A 103 15.17 -20.18 -10.30
N PRO A 104 14.57 -21.36 -10.05
CA PRO A 104 15.31 -22.61 -9.89
C PRO A 104 16.13 -22.99 -11.12
N ARG A 105 15.58 -22.77 -12.32
CA ARG A 105 16.26 -23.04 -13.59
C ARG A 105 17.40 -22.06 -13.84
N MET A 106 17.23 -20.79 -13.47
CA MET A 106 18.31 -19.79 -13.54
C MET A 106 19.49 -20.16 -12.62
N LEU A 107 19.22 -20.75 -11.45
CA LEU A 107 20.26 -21.27 -10.56
C LEU A 107 20.99 -22.48 -11.14
N GLU A 108 20.30 -23.37 -11.86
CA GLU A 108 20.96 -24.49 -12.57
C GLU A 108 21.89 -23.99 -13.68
N GLN A 109 21.45 -23.01 -14.46
CA GLN A 109 22.31 -22.38 -15.48
C GLN A 109 23.52 -21.68 -14.84
N GLY A 110 23.32 -21.01 -13.70
CA GLY A 110 24.40 -20.43 -12.91
C GLY A 110 25.38 -21.49 -12.39
N ARG A 111 24.87 -22.65 -11.95
CA ARG A 111 25.69 -23.79 -11.52
C ARG A 111 26.55 -24.31 -12.67
N GLU A 112 25.99 -24.48 -13.87
CA GLU A 112 26.76 -24.96 -15.04
C GLU A 112 27.94 -24.02 -15.37
N LEU A 113 27.76 -22.71 -15.25
CA LEU A 113 28.83 -21.73 -15.41
C LEU A 113 29.86 -21.77 -14.27
N LEU A 114 29.41 -21.99 -13.03
CA LEU A 114 30.27 -22.11 -11.86
C LEU A 114 31.06 -23.43 -11.84
N VAL A 115 30.55 -24.50 -12.46
CA VAL A 115 31.26 -25.80 -12.60
C VAL A 115 32.47 -25.69 -13.55
N LEU A 116 32.53 -24.67 -14.41
CA LEU A 116 33.69 -24.39 -15.27
C LEU A 116 34.84 -23.67 -14.53
N LEU A 117 34.59 -23.05 -13.38
CA LEU A 117 35.58 -22.33 -12.57
C LEU A 117 36.60 -23.23 -11.83
N PRO A 118 36.20 -24.38 -11.24
CA PRO A 118 37.11 -25.35 -10.63
C PRO A 118 38.18 -25.89 -11.59
N GLY A 119 37.90 -25.91 -12.90
CA GLY A 119 38.90 -26.29 -13.91
C GLY A 119 40.06 -25.29 -14.04
N ARG A 120 39.90 -24.06 -13.54
CA ARG A 120 40.95 -23.00 -13.54
C ARG A 120 41.50 -22.68 -12.15
N TYR A 121 40.75 -22.89 -11.07
CA TYR A 121 41.15 -22.55 -9.70
C TYR A 121 40.72 -23.61 -8.66
N PRO A 122 41.35 -24.79 -8.66
CA PRO A 122 40.99 -25.91 -7.77
C PRO A 122 41.29 -25.67 -6.27
N ASP A 123 42.20 -24.75 -5.93
CA ASP A 123 42.64 -24.52 -4.54
C ASP A 123 41.71 -23.59 -3.71
N VAL A 124 40.75 -22.92 -4.36
CA VAL A 124 39.86 -21.94 -3.70
C VAL A 124 38.38 -22.35 -3.69
N VAL A 125 37.94 -23.23 -4.60
CA VAL A 125 36.52 -23.64 -4.68
C VAL A 125 36.39 -25.12 -5.04
N SER A 126 35.80 -25.92 -4.16
CA SER A 126 35.50 -27.33 -4.41
C SER A 126 34.14 -27.51 -5.11
N GLN A 127 34.06 -28.43 -6.08
CA GLN A 127 32.80 -28.83 -6.73
C GLN A 127 31.72 -29.25 -5.71
N GLN A 128 32.15 -29.84 -4.59
CA GLN A 128 31.27 -30.34 -3.55
C GLN A 128 30.59 -29.21 -2.78
N GLN A 129 31.29 -28.10 -2.50
CA GLN A 129 30.70 -26.90 -1.89
C GLN A 129 29.70 -26.21 -2.82
N ILE A 130 30.01 -26.09 -4.12
CA ILE A 130 29.08 -25.52 -5.11
C ILE A 130 27.79 -26.36 -5.16
N ASN A 131 27.92 -27.68 -5.23
CA ASN A 131 26.75 -28.58 -5.28
C ASN A 131 25.90 -28.52 -4.01
N GLN A 132 26.52 -28.43 -2.83
CA GLN A 132 25.79 -28.28 -1.56
C GLN A 132 25.07 -26.93 -1.46
N MET A 133 25.71 -25.84 -1.88
CA MET A 133 25.10 -24.50 -1.90
C MET A 133 23.90 -24.44 -2.85
N VAL A 134 24.03 -25.00 -4.06
CA VAL A 134 22.92 -25.03 -5.02
C VAL A 134 21.79 -25.93 -4.53
N ALA A 135 22.09 -27.08 -3.92
CA ALA A 135 21.08 -27.97 -3.36
C ALA A 135 20.27 -27.32 -2.22
N LEU A 136 20.95 -26.58 -1.33
CA LEU A 136 20.29 -25.80 -0.27
C LEU A 136 19.40 -24.70 -0.86
N ALA A 137 19.92 -23.93 -1.83
CA ALA A 137 19.14 -22.89 -2.50
C ALA A 137 17.92 -23.46 -3.24
N GLN A 138 18.06 -24.60 -3.93
CA GLN A 138 16.96 -25.27 -4.61
C GLN A 138 15.89 -25.79 -3.64
N ALA A 139 16.28 -26.35 -2.49
CA ALA A 139 15.34 -26.84 -1.49
C ALA A 139 14.50 -25.70 -0.88
N GLU A 140 15.15 -24.57 -0.59
CA GLU A 140 14.49 -23.41 0.01
C GLU A 140 13.59 -22.67 -1.00
N LEU A 141 14.05 -22.54 -2.24
CA LEU A 141 13.26 -21.96 -3.33
C LEU A 141 12.12 -22.85 -3.80
N GLY A 142 12.30 -24.18 -3.79
CA GLY A 142 11.22 -25.13 -4.08
C GLY A 142 10.09 -25.02 -3.05
N GLY A 143 10.43 -24.90 -1.76
CA GLY A 143 9.46 -24.67 -0.69
C GLY A 143 8.69 -23.35 -0.85
N LEU A 144 9.38 -22.26 -1.16
CA LEU A 144 8.77 -20.94 -1.40
C LEU A 144 7.90 -20.93 -2.68
N GLY A 145 8.38 -21.54 -3.77
CA GLY A 145 7.65 -21.65 -5.03
C GLY A 145 6.34 -22.42 -4.86
N GLN A 146 6.38 -23.56 -4.18
CA GLN A 146 5.18 -24.36 -3.87
C GLN A 146 4.16 -23.55 -3.06
N GLN A 147 4.61 -22.78 -2.07
CA GLN A 147 3.74 -21.96 -1.22
C GLN A 147 3.10 -20.81 -2.00
N VAL A 148 3.86 -20.13 -2.87
CA VAL A 148 3.36 -19.04 -3.73
C VAL A 148 2.29 -19.55 -4.71
N VAL A 149 2.53 -20.69 -5.35
CA VAL A 149 1.57 -21.30 -6.28
C VAL A 149 0.31 -21.76 -5.54
N THR A 150 0.45 -22.41 -4.39
CA THR A 150 -0.69 -22.93 -3.63
C THR A 150 -1.55 -21.80 -3.05
N ARG A 151 -0.94 -20.71 -2.55
CA ARG A 151 -1.69 -19.53 -2.11
C ARG A 151 -2.38 -18.78 -3.24
N SER A 152 -1.83 -18.84 -4.46
CA SER A 152 -2.47 -18.26 -5.65
C SER A 152 -3.78 -18.96 -6.04
N LEU A 153 -4.03 -20.17 -5.53
CA LEU A 153 -5.25 -20.96 -5.79
C LEU A 153 -6.32 -20.78 -4.68
N ALA A 154 -5.95 -20.31 -3.49
CA ALA A 154 -6.85 -20.13 -2.33
C ALA A 154 -7.58 -18.76 -2.33
N THR A 155 -8.05 -18.30 -3.49
CA THR A 155 -8.32 -16.87 -3.78
C THR A 155 -9.77 -16.43 -3.54
N ILE A 156 -10.69 -17.36 -3.25
CA ILE A 156 -12.13 -17.08 -3.28
C ILE A 156 -12.54 -15.97 -2.28
N PRO A 157 -12.09 -15.95 -1.01
CA PRO A 157 -12.43 -14.87 -0.08
C PRO A 157 -11.82 -13.50 -0.46
N SER A 158 -10.64 -13.50 -1.09
CA SER A 158 -9.93 -12.28 -1.48
C SER A 158 -10.58 -11.57 -2.67
N ILE A 159 -11.21 -12.30 -3.58
CA ILE A 159 -11.89 -11.73 -4.75
C ILE A 159 -13.09 -10.89 -4.33
N LEU A 160 -13.88 -11.36 -3.36
CA LEU A 160 -15.05 -10.59 -2.88
C LEU A 160 -14.60 -9.25 -2.27
N THR A 161 -13.58 -9.27 -1.43
CA THR A 161 -13.00 -8.06 -0.82
C THR A 161 -12.49 -7.10 -1.88
N LEU A 162 -11.77 -7.62 -2.89
CA LEU A 162 -11.31 -6.83 -4.03
C LEU A 162 -12.47 -6.20 -4.80
N LEU A 163 -13.54 -6.94 -5.07
CA LEU A 163 -14.73 -6.42 -5.76
C LEU A 163 -15.40 -5.29 -4.98
N VAL A 164 -15.57 -5.46 -3.67
CA VAL A 164 -16.11 -4.42 -2.79
C VAL A 164 -15.22 -3.17 -2.87
N TYR A 165 -13.90 -3.32 -2.76
CA TYR A 165 -12.97 -2.19 -2.84
C TYR A 165 -12.99 -1.52 -4.22
N MET A 166 -13.06 -2.30 -5.29
CA MET A 166 -13.11 -1.82 -6.67
C MET A 166 -14.35 -0.98 -6.95
N ILE A 167 -15.45 -1.22 -6.24
CA ILE A 167 -16.68 -0.42 -6.33
C ILE A 167 -16.64 0.75 -5.34
N LEU A 168 -16.25 0.51 -4.10
CA LEU A 168 -16.31 1.49 -3.02
C LEU A 168 -15.32 2.65 -3.26
N ILE A 169 -14.08 2.35 -3.66
CA ILE A 169 -13.03 3.37 -3.82
C ILE A 169 -13.43 4.42 -4.88
N PRO A 170 -13.84 4.06 -6.10
CA PRO A 170 -14.26 5.06 -7.09
C PRO A 170 -15.46 5.88 -6.67
N ILE A 171 -16.45 5.25 -6.03
CA ILE A 171 -17.63 5.95 -5.51
C ILE A 171 -17.21 6.99 -4.48
N LEU A 172 -16.39 6.61 -3.50
CA LEU A 172 -15.93 7.53 -2.46
C LEU A 172 -15.04 8.64 -3.03
N VAL A 173 -14.15 8.33 -3.96
CA VAL A 173 -13.33 9.34 -4.65
C VAL A 173 -14.21 10.37 -5.37
N PHE A 174 -15.28 9.91 -6.03
CA PHE A 174 -16.25 10.80 -6.67
C PHE A 174 -16.90 11.75 -5.66
N PHE A 175 -17.42 11.22 -4.55
CA PHE A 175 -18.04 12.03 -3.49
C PHE A 175 -17.06 13.02 -2.88
N PHE A 176 -15.84 12.59 -2.54
CA PHE A 176 -14.82 13.48 -1.97
C PHE A 176 -14.40 14.58 -2.94
N LEU A 177 -14.32 14.28 -4.24
CA LEU A 177 -13.96 15.28 -5.24
C LEU A 177 -15.09 16.29 -5.50
N LYS A 178 -16.33 15.79 -5.62
CA LYS A 178 -17.52 16.60 -5.91
C LYS A 178 -17.95 17.44 -4.71
N ASP A 179 -18.11 16.82 -3.55
CA ASP A 179 -18.75 17.42 -2.37
C ASP A 179 -17.72 17.97 -1.36
N ARG A 180 -16.48 18.17 -1.81
CA ARG A 180 -15.35 18.67 -1.00
C ARG A 180 -15.71 19.83 -0.09
N ARG A 181 -16.47 20.81 -0.60
CA ARG A 181 -16.81 22.05 0.14
C ARG A 181 -17.77 21.76 1.28
N GLN A 182 -18.76 20.89 1.07
CA GLN A 182 -19.70 20.50 2.11
C GLN A 182 -19.01 19.65 3.17
N ILE A 183 -18.16 18.71 2.75
CA ILE A 183 -17.41 17.84 3.67
C ILE A 183 -16.46 18.66 4.55
N LEU A 184 -15.70 19.59 3.96
CA LEU A 184 -14.80 20.47 4.70
C LEU A 184 -15.56 21.44 5.61
N ALA A 185 -16.69 21.99 5.16
CA ALA A 185 -17.51 22.85 5.99
C ALA A 185 -18.11 22.09 7.19
N TRP A 186 -18.56 20.86 6.97
CA TRP A 186 -19.07 19.99 8.03
C TRP A 186 -17.97 19.59 9.02
N LEU A 187 -16.78 19.23 8.53
CA LEU A 187 -15.61 18.98 9.38
C LEU A 187 -15.21 20.21 10.20
N ALA A 188 -15.28 21.40 9.61
CA ALA A 188 -14.99 22.65 10.30
C ALA A 188 -15.94 22.95 11.47
N THR A 189 -17.16 22.41 11.46
CA THR A 189 -18.12 22.55 12.57
C THR A 189 -17.69 21.78 13.83
N PHE A 190 -16.86 20.75 13.69
CA PHE A 190 -16.31 20.03 14.85
C PHE A 190 -15.08 20.71 15.46
N LEU A 191 -14.52 21.71 14.79
CA LEU A 191 -13.39 22.46 15.33
C LEU A 191 -13.91 23.59 16.25
N PRO A 192 -13.26 23.85 17.39
CA PRO A 192 -13.59 24.97 18.26
C PRO A 192 -13.54 26.29 17.50
N THR A 193 -14.47 27.20 17.81
CA THR A 193 -14.63 28.48 17.11
C THR A 193 -13.50 29.47 17.40
N GLU A 194 -12.76 29.26 18.49
CA GLU A 194 -11.62 30.06 18.93
C GLU A 194 -10.40 29.74 18.05
N ARG A 195 -9.98 30.71 17.22
CA ARG A 195 -8.75 30.64 16.43
C ARG A 195 -7.77 31.69 16.99
N PRO A 196 -6.52 31.35 17.34
CA PRO A 196 -5.47 32.35 17.52
C PRO A 196 -5.04 33.00 16.19
#